data_AF-A0A9Q9BQM9-F1
#
_entry.id   AF-A0A9Q9BQM9-F1
#
_cell.length_a   1.000
_cell.length_b   1.000
_cell.length_c   1.000
_cell.angle_alpha   90.00
_cell.angle_beta   90.00
_cell.angle_gamma   90.00
#
_symmetry.space_group_name_H-M   'P 1'
#
loop_
_entity.id
_entity.type
_entity.pdbx_description
1 polymer ?
#
loop_
_entity_poly.entity_id
_entity_poly.type
_entity_poly.pdbx_seq_one_letter_code
_entity_poly.pdbx_strand_id
1 'polypeptide(L)'
;MNENKIRFYYPLVQFVSILFLALLIIPISLVTEFNINDQETLFSINVDFFKYGIDFSVIMLIALVLNLIFLIVMIYYFIKIKKQHKHLNLLNNIFPEINDNDEGLSFVTYQSLKAVYSFIGLALPIMVGIILFLPDNFVTKSLFLTLLMFIAAASYFIYFLKTRQLLK
;
A
#
# COMPACT_ATOMS: atom_id res chain seq x y z
N MET A 1 4.52 10.71 23.35
CA MET A 1 4.48 11.50 22.10
C MET A 1 3.05 12.04 21.99
N ASN A 2 2.82 13.36 21.85
CA ASN A 2 1.44 13.87 21.75
C ASN A 2 0.71 13.13 20.63
N GLU A 3 -0.54 12.72 20.86
CA GLU A 3 -1.34 11.92 19.92
C GLU A 3 -1.31 12.51 18.49
N ASN A 4 -1.31 13.83 18.38
CA ASN A 4 -1.20 14.58 17.13
C ASN A 4 0.05 14.24 16.30
N LYS A 5 1.18 13.89 16.95
CA LYS A 5 2.40 13.45 16.25
C LYS A 5 2.23 12.04 15.67
N ILE A 6 1.54 11.14 16.35
CA ILE A 6 1.26 9.79 15.82
C ILE A 6 0.38 9.91 14.57
N ARG A 7 -0.66 10.75 14.65
CA ARG A 7 -1.58 11.02 13.52
C ARG A 7 -0.86 11.60 12.31
N PHE A 8 0.10 12.49 12.54
CA PHE A 8 0.90 13.09 11.47
C PHE A 8 1.76 12.06 10.71
N TYR A 9 2.36 11.10 11.43
CA TYR A 9 3.24 10.08 10.81
C TYR A 9 2.48 8.87 10.28
N TYR A 10 1.23 8.66 10.69
CA TYR A 10 0.46 7.48 10.28
C TYR A 10 0.27 7.34 8.76
N PRO A 11 -0.09 8.39 8.00
CA PRO A 11 -0.17 8.31 6.53
C PRO A 11 1.18 7.99 5.88
N LEU A 12 2.28 8.49 6.45
CA LEU A 12 3.62 8.20 5.97
C LEU A 12 3.98 6.73 6.18
N VAL A 13 3.61 6.16 7.33
CA VAL A 13 3.77 4.74 7.63
C VAL A 13 2.98 3.88 6.63
N GLN A 14 1.74 4.27 6.30
CA GLN A 14 0.93 3.57 5.29
C GLN A 14 1.55 3.64 3.90
N PHE A 15 2.02 4.83 3.49
CA PHE A 15 2.75 5.01 2.24
C PHE A 15 3.97 4.08 2.14
N VAL A 16 4.83 4.06 3.16
CA VAL A 16 6.02 3.20 3.19
C VAL A 16 5.63 1.72 3.17
N SER A 17 4.59 1.34 3.92
CA SER A 17 4.10 -0.04 3.95
C SER A 17 3.65 -0.53 2.58
N ILE A 18 2.97 0.32 1.80
CA ILE A 18 2.56 0.01 0.43
C ILE A 18 3.78 -0.17 -0.47
N LEU A 19 4.84 0.64 -0.33
CA LEU A 19 6.06 0.48 -1.12
C LEU A 19 6.77 -0.86 -0.84
N PHE A 20 6.87 -1.25 0.44
CA PHE A 20 7.45 -2.55 0.81
C PHE A 20 6.61 -3.71 0.28
N LEU A 21 5.27 -3.62 0.38
CA LEU A 21 4.36 -4.61 -0.18
C LEU A 21 4.48 -4.69 -1.71
N ALA A 22 4.60 -3.55 -2.41
CA ALA A 22 4.77 -3.51 -3.86
C ALA A 22 6.05 -4.23 -4.30
N LEU A 23 7.13 -4.03 -3.54
CA LEU A 23 8.43 -4.66 -3.78
C LEU A 23 8.37 -6.20 -3.67
N LEU A 24 7.39 -6.75 -2.95
CA LEU A 24 7.15 -8.19 -2.85
C LEU A 24 6.12 -8.69 -3.88
N ILE A 25 4.98 -8.02 -3.98
CA ILE A 25 3.83 -8.49 -4.77
C ILE A 25 4.12 -8.41 -6.27
N ILE A 26 4.82 -7.36 -6.75
CA ILE A 26 5.11 -7.19 -8.17
C ILE A 26 6.00 -8.33 -8.69
N PRO A 27 7.15 -8.67 -8.07
CA PRO A 27 7.95 -9.83 -8.49
C PRO A 27 7.18 -11.15 -8.43
N ILE A 28 6.40 -11.41 -7.38
CA ILE A 28 5.59 -12.63 -7.26
C ILE A 28 4.60 -12.73 -8.42
N SER A 29 3.97 -11.61 -8.80
CA SER A 29 3.02 -11.59 -9.91
C SER A 29 3.64 -11.93 -11.27
N LEU A 30 4.95 -11.70 -11.44
CA LEU A 30 5.67 -12.02 -12.68
C LEU A 30 5.96 -13.52 -12.83
N VAL A 31 6.07 -14.24 -11.72
CA VAL A 31 6.38 -15.68 -11.66
C VAL A 31 5.17 -16.57 -11.41
N THR A 32 4.00 -15.96 -11.17
CA THR A 32 2.76 -16.69 -10.92
C THR A 32 1.98 -16.87 -12.22
N GLU A 33 1.75 -18.12 -12.58
CA GLU A 33 0.92 -18.53 -13.71
C GLU A 33 -0.38 -19.17 -13.22
N PHE A 34 -1.48 -18.78 -13.86
CA PHE A 34 -2.81 -19.28 -13.53
C PHE A 34 -3.28 -20.10 -14.72
N ASN A 35 -3.38 -21.41 -14.53
CA ASN A 35 -3.83 -22.33 -15.56
C ASN A 35 -5.23 -22.80 -15.21
N ILE A 36 -6.18 -22.50 -16.10
CA ILE A 36 -7.55 -23.03 -16.05
C ILE A 36 -7.56 -24.18 -17.06
N ASN A 37 -7.68 -25.41 -16.57
CA ASN A 37 -7.70 -26.60 -17.41
C ASN A 37 -9.07 -27.27 -17.31
N ASP A 38 -9.77 -27.38 -18.44
CA ASP A 38 -11.17 -27.86 -18.49
C ASP A 38 -11.34 -29.35 -18.17
N GLN A 39 -10.27 -30.10 -17.92
CA GLN A 39 -10.34 -31.57 -17.96
C GLN A 39 -10.12 -32.28 -16.61
N GLU A 40 -9.36 -31.75 -15.64
CA GLU A 40 -9.14 -32.44 -14.34
C GLU A 40 -8.88 -31.52 -13.13
N THR A 41 -8.38 -30.31 -13.33
CA THR A 41 -8.18 -29.31 -12.27
C THR A 41 -8.81 -27.99 -12.70
N LEU A 42 -9.96 -27.66 -12.10
CA LEU A 42 -10.72 -26.44 -12.40
C LEU A 42 -9.88 -25.15 -12.29
N PHE A 43 -8.83 -25.18 -11.46
CA PHE A 43 -7.92 -24.06 -11.26
C PHE A 43 -6.58 -24.56 -10.69
N SER A 44 -5.47 -24.19 -11.32
CA SER A 44 -4.13 -24.44 -10.81
C SER A 44 -3.29 -23.17 -10.81
N ILE A 45 -2.55 -22.97 -9.72
CA ILE A 45 -1.57 -21.88 -9.58
C ILE A 45 -0.19 -22.52 -9.63
N ASN A 46 0.61 -22.14 -10.62
CA ASN A 46 2.01 -22.50 -10.69
C ASN A 46 2.86 -21.28 -10.34
N VAL A 47 3.81 -21.44 -9.43
CA VAL A 47 4.75 -20.38 -9.05
C VAL A 47 6.16 -20.89 -9.32
N ASP A 48 6.77 -20.38 -10.38
CA ASP A 48 8.14 -20.73 -10.74
C ASP A 48 9.11 -19.62 -10.35
N PHE A 49 9.69 -19.76 -9.15
CA PHE A 49 10.68 -18.82 -8.62
C PHE A 49 11.95 -18.71 -9.45
N PHE A 50 12.23 -19.68 -10.33
CA PHE A 50 13.42 -19.71 -11.18
C PHE A 50 13.15 -19.31 -12.63
N LYS A 51 11.91 -18.92 -12.96
CA LYS A 51 11.47 -18.55 -14.32
C LYS A 51 12.39 -17.56 -15.04
N TYR A 52 12.95 -16.59 -14.32
CA TYR A 52 13.86 -15.57 -14.85
C TYR A 52 15.33 -15.77 -14.45
N GLY A 53 15.68 -16.97 -13.97
CA GLY A 53 17.03 -17.33 -13.53
C GLY A 53 17.33 -17.04 -12.06
N ILE A 54 18.51 -17.47 -11.62
CA ILE A 54 18.94 -17.44 -10.20
C ILE A 54 19.01 -16.00 -9.66
N ASP A 55 19.49 -15.04 -10.45
CA ASP A 55 19.62 -13.64 -10.02
C ASP A 55 18.27 -13.04 -9.63
N PHE A 56 17.21 -13.34 -10.38
CA PHE A 56 15.86 -12.91 -10.06
C PHE A 56 15.33 -13.58 -8.79
N SER A 57 15.59 -14.88 -8.60
CA SER A 57 15.23 -15.60 -7.38
C SER A 57 15.91 -15.00 -6.15
N VAL A 58 17.18 -14.59 -6.26
CA VAL A 58 17.93 -13.90 -5.18
C VAL A 58 17.27 -12.55 -4.86
N ILE A 59 16.89 -11.76 -5.87
CA ILE A 59 16.19 -10.48 -5.66
C ILE A 59 14.85 -10.70 -4.94
N MET A 60 14.07 -11.72 -5.33
CA MET A 60 12.83 -12.07 -4.64
C MET A 60 13.07 -12.48 -3.18
N LEU A 61 14.12 -13.24 -2.91
CA LEU A 61 14.47 -13.65 -1.55
C LEU A 61 14.85 -12.43 -0.70
N ILE A 62 15.65 -11.51 -1.24
CA ILE A 62 15.99 -10.24 -0.58
C ILE A 62 14.72 -9.42 -0.32
N ALA A 63 13.82 -9.31 -1.30
CA ALA A 63 12.55 -8.63 -1.18
C ALA A 63 11.68 -9.19 -0.05
N LEU A 64 11.63 -10.51 0.08
CA LEU A 64 10.92 -11.22 1.13
C LEU A 64 11.55 -10.95 2.51
N VAL A 65 12.88 -11.07 2.62
CA VAL A 65 13.60 -10.78 3.88
C VAL A 65 13.41 -9.34 4.31
N LEU A 66 13.49 -8.38 3.39
CA LEU A 66 13.24 -6.96 3.68
C LEU A 66 11.82 -6.72 4.18
N ASN A 67 10.82 -7.37 3.58
CA ASN A 67 9.43 -7.28 4.04
C ASN A 67 9.24 -7.88 5.43
N LEU A 68 9.89 -9.01 5.73
CA LEU A 68 9.85 -9.61 7.08
C LEU A 68 10.50 -8.69 8.12
N ILE A 69 11.67 -8.14 7.83
CA ILE A 69 12.35 -7.18 8.71
C ILE A 69 11.44 -5.96 8.95
N PHE A 70 10.85 -5.41 7.88
CA PHE A 70 9.93 -4.29 7.97
C PHE A 70 8.71 -4.62 8.84
N LEU A 71 8.09 -5.79 8.66
CA LEU A 71 6.98 -6.25 9.48
C LEU A 71 7.35 -6.34 10.96
N ILE A 72 8.53 -6.91 11.28
CA ILE A 72 9.02 -7.01 12.67
C ILE A 72 9.23 -5.61 13.26
N VAL A 73 9.84 -4.69 12.50
CA VAL A 73 10.04 -3.30 12.93
C VAL A 73 8.70 -2.61 13.20
N MET A 74 7.71 -2.80 12.34
CA MET A 74 6.36 -2.26 12.50
C MET A 74 5.65 -2.83 13.72
N ILE A 75 5.70 -4.14 13.94
CA ILE A 75 5.16 -4.79 15.14
C ILE A 75 5.80 -4.21 16.39
N TYR A 76 7.14 -4.10 16.43
CA TYR A 76 7.86 -3.52 17.56
C TYR A 76 7.45 -2.06 17.81
N TYR A 77 7.32 -1.27 16.75
CA TYR A 77 6.85 0.12 16.83
C TYR A 77 5.44 0.20 17.44
N PHE A 78 4.49 -0.62 16.98
CA PHE A 78 3.14 -0.67 17.52
C PHE A 78 3.11 -1.13 18.99
N ILE A 79 3.89 -2.14 19.37
CA ILE A 79 4.00 -2.59 20.77
C ILE A 79 4.54 -1.47 21.66
N LYS A 80 5.55 -0.74 21.19
CA LYS A 80 6.14 0.40 21.92
C LYS A 80 5.11 1.51 22.15
N ILE A 81 4.33 1.85 21.12
CA ILE A 81 3.23 2.84 21.24
C ILE A 81 2.18 2.35 22.23
N LYS A 82 1.73 1.10 22.12
CA LYS A 82 0.76 0.48 23.03
C LYS A 82 1.21 0.59 24.49
N LYS A 83 2.49 0.31 24.76
CA LYS A 83 3.06 0.35 26.11
C LYS A 83 3.11 1.78 26.67
N GLN A 84 3.38 2.77 25.82
CA GLN A 84 3.44 4.19 26.23
C GLN A 84 2.05 4.80 26.45
N HIS A 85 1.02 4.27 25.80
CA HIS A 85 -0.33 4.81 25.85
C HIS A 85 -1.34 3.70 26.22
N LYS A 86 -1.31 3.25 27.49
CA LYS A 86 -2.17 2.16 28.00
C LYS A 86 -3.68 2.42 27.87
N HIS A 87 -4.09 3.69 27.78
CA HIS A 87 -5.50 4.09 27.64
C HIS A 87 -5.96 4.18 26.18
N LEU A 88 -5.06 4.08 25.20
CA LEU A 88 -5.44 4.03 23.80
C LEU A 88 -5.93 2.61 23.46
N ASN A 89 -7.24 2.45 23.32
CA ASN A 89 -7.81 1.30 22.63
C ASN A 89 -7.34 1.36 21.16
N LEU A 90 -6.24 0.66 20.87
CA LEU A 90 -5.64 0.63 19.54
C LEU A 90 -6.65 0.24 18.47
N LEU A 91 -7.59 -0.66 18.76
CA LEU A 91 -8.67 -1.08 17.86
C LEU A 91 -9.63 0.06 17.48
N ASN A 92 -9.95 0.96 18.42
CA ASN A 92 -10.82 2.11 18.14
C ASN A 92 -10.07 3.28 17.50
N ASN A 93 -8.74 3.26 17.53
CA ASN A 93 -7.86 4.29 16.98
C ASN A 93 -6.99 3.77 15.82
N ILE A 94 -7.36 2.64 15.20
CA ILE A 94 -6.72 2.13 13.97
C ILE A 94 -6.96 3.13 12.82
N PHE A 95 -8.08 3.82 12.86
CA PHE A 95 -8.45 4.89 11.92
C PHE A 95 -8.51 6.21 12.67
N PRO A 96 -7.36 6.80 13.03
CA PRO A 96 -7.34 8.06 13.77
C PRO A 96 -8.03 9.18 12.99
N GLU A 97 -8.17 9.06 11.66
CA GLU A 97 -8.89 10.00 10.82
C GLU A 97 -10.42 10.04 11.07
N ILE A 98 -11.01 8.97 11.61
CA ILE A 98 -12.47 8.87 11.80
C ILE A 98 -12.89 9.33 13.21
N ASN A 99 -11.94 9.43 14.14
CA ASN A 99 -12.19 9.74 15.54
C ASN A 99 -11.58 11.10 15.94
N ASP A 100 -11.86 12.13 15.13
CA ASP A 100 -11.46 13.51 15.38
C ASP A 100 -12.53 14.24 16.23
N ASN A 101 -12.31 14.30 17.54
CA ASN A 101 -13.14 15.08 18.47
C ASN A 101 -12.80 16.59 18.48
N ASP A 102 -11.76 16.99 17.73
CA ASP A 102 -11.32 18.37 17.58
C ASP A 102 -11.73 18.88 16.19
N GLU A 103 -12.52 19.97 16.16
CA GLU A 103 -13.03 20.58 14.93
C GLU A 103 -11.90 21.00 13.98
N GLY A 104 -10.76 21.46 14.51
CA GLY A 104 -9.61 21.86 13.69
C GLY A 104 -8.97 20.67 12.98
N LEU A 105 -8.85 19.53 13.65
CA LEU A 105 -8.32 18.30 13.06
C LEU A 105 -9.30 17.70 12.06
N SER A 106 -10.60 17.72 12.36
CA SER A 106 -11.65 17.28 11.43
C SER A 106 -11.61 18.06 10.11
N PHE A 107 -11.38 19.37 10.15
CA PHE A 107 -11.20 20.17 8.93
C PHE A 107 -9.95 19.75 8.13
N VAL A 108 -8.82 19.52 8.81
CA VAL A 108 -7.59 19.05 8.16
C VAL A 108 -7.82 17.70 7.47
N THR A 109 -8.41 16.75 8.19
CA THR A 109 -8.74 15.41 7.68
C THR A 109 -9.67 15.52 6.47
N TYR A 110 -10.73 16.33 6.54
CA TYR A 110 -11.67 16.55 5.43
C TYR A 110 -10.98 17.11 4.18
N GLN A 111 -10.14 18.15 4.34
CA GLN A 111 -9.42 18.75 3.21
C GLN A 111 -8.38 17.79 2.60
N SER A 112 -7.68 17.02 3.44
CA SER A 112 -6.73 15.99 2.99
C SER A 112 -7.44 14.87 2.24
N LEU A 113 -8.57 14.37 2.75
CA LEU A 113 -9.39 13.36 2.07
C LEU A 113 -9.93 13.90 0.74
N LYS A 114 -10.44 15.14 0.70
CA LYS A 114 -10.94 15.76 -0.54
C LYS A 114 -9.87 15.78 -1.63
N ALA A 115 -8.62 16.07 -1.29
CA ALA A 115 -7.50 16.02 -2.24
C ALA A 115 -7.25 14.61 -2.77
N VAL A 116 -7.28 13.60 -1.88
CA VAL A 116 -7.13 12.18 -2.27
C VAL A 116 -8.27 11.72 -3.17
N TYR A 117 -9.52 12.02 -2.82
CA TYR A 117 -10.68 11.66 -3.65
C TYR A 117 -10.64 12.32 -5.02
N SER A 118 -10.21 13.59 -5.09
CA SER A 118 -10.02 14.29 -6.36
C SER A 118 -8.93 13.63 -7.21
N PHE A 119 -7.82 13.21 -6.58
CA PHE A 119 -6.77 12.46 -7.26
C PHE A 119 -7.24 11.11 -7.77
N ILE A 120 -7.87 10.29 -6.93
CA ILE A 120 -8.38 8.95 -7.30
C ILE A 120 -9.41 9.06 -8.43
N GLY A 121 -10.32 10.04 -8.34
CA GLY A 121 -11.34 10.30 -9.36
C GLY A 121 -10.76 10.60 -10.75
N LEU A 122 -9.54 11.14 -10.83
CA LEU A 122 -8.82 11.34 -12.10
C LEU A 122 -7.90 10.17 -12.44
N ALA A 123 -7.20 9.61 -11.45
CA ALA A 123 -6.21 8.56 -11.64
C ALA A 123 -6.82 7.27 -12.19
N LEU A 124 -8.02 6.88 -11.74
CA LEU A 124 -8.69 5.67 -12.22
C LEU A 124 -9.10 5.75 -13.70
N PRO A 125 -9.79 6.82 -14.18
CA PRO A 125 -10.05 6.99 -15.61
C PRO A 125 -8.78 7.04 -16.46
N ILE A 126 -7.73 7.73 -15.98
CA ILE A 126 -6.44 7.79 -16.69
C ILE A 126 -5.83 6.39 -16.79
N MET A 127 -5.85 5.61 -15.70
CA MET A 127 -5.36 4.23 -15.69
C MET A 127 -6.12 3.36 -16.70
N VAL A 128 -7.45 3.44 -16.74
CA VAL A 128 -8.28 2.73 -17.72
C VAL A 128 -7.92 3.17 -19.14
N GLY A 129 -7.77 4.47 -19.37
CA GLY A 129 -7.35 5.01 -20.67
C GLY A 129 -6.01 4.43 -21.11
N ILE A 130 -4.99 4.43 -20.24
CA ILE A 130 -3.67 3.86 -20.51
C ILE A 130 -3.78 2.37 -20.89
N ILE A 131 -4.58 1.60 -20.13
CA ILE A 131 -4.78 0.16 -20.39
C ILE A 131 -5.44 -0.06 -21.76
N LEU A 132 -6.44 0.74 -22.13
CA LEU A 132 -7.12 0.63 -23.43
C LEU A 132 -6.23 1.01 -24.61
N PHE A 133 -5.25 1.89 -24.43
CA PHE A 133 -4.30 2.28 -25.47
C PHE A 133 -3.11 1.32 -25.61
N LEU A 134 -2.85 0.48 -24.61
CA LEU A 134 -1.79 -0.51 -24.66
C LEU A 134 -2.25 -1.74 -25.46
N PRO A 135 -1.41 -2.32 -26.33
CA PRO A 135 -1.72 -3.59 -26.97
C PRO A 135 -1.89 -4.70 -25.92
N ASP A 136 -2.79 -5.65 -26.17
CA ASP A 136 -3.13 -6.72 -25.21
C ASP A 136 -1.91 -7.48 -24.68
N ASN A 137 -0.87 -7.63 -25.51
CA ASN A 137 0.39 -8.30 -25.15
C ASN A 137 1.17 -7.58 -24.03
N PHE A 138 0.93 -6.28 -23.82
CA PHE A 138 1.58 -5.48 -22.78
C PHE A 138 0.75 -5.37 -21.50
N VAL A 139 -0.55 -5.66 -21.57
CA VAL A 139 -1.46 -5.61 -20.41
C VAL A 139 -1.24 -6.86 -19.56
N THR A 140 -0.18 -6.82 -18.77
CA THR A 140 0.21 -7.91 -17.86
C THR A 140 -0.37 -7.71 -16.47
N LYS A 141 -0.55 -8.81 -15.73
CA LYS A 141 -1.01 -8.79 -14.33
C LYS A 141 -0.10 -7.91 -13.45
N SER A 142 1.20 -7.98 -13.69
CA SER A 142 2.21 -7.18 -13.00
C SER A 142 2.07 -5.68 -13.29
N LEU A 143 1.81 -5.29 -14.54
CA LEU A 143 1.56 -3.89 -14.90
C LEU A 143 0.33 -3.34 -14.19
N PHE A 144 -0.78 -4.10 -14.19
CA PHE A 144 -2.00 -3.69 -13.50
C PHE A 144 -1.77 -3.54 -11.98
N LEU A 145 -1.12 -4.51 -11.35
CA LEU A 145 -0.75 -4.42 -9.92
C LEU A 145 0.17 -3.23 -9.64
N THR A 146 1.12 -2.95 -10.54
CA THR A 146 2.04 -1.81 -10.39
C THR A 146 1.28 -0.48 -10.41
N LEU A 147 0.35 -0.29 -11.35
CA LEU A 147 -0.48 0.91 -11.43
C LEU A 147 -1.37 1.06 -10.19
N LEU A 148 -1.97 -0.04 -9.71
CA LEU A 148 -2.82 -0.02 -8.53
C LEU A 148 -2.02 0.34 -7.26
N MET A 149 -0.85 -0.28 -7.07
CA MET A 149 0.03 0.04 -5.95
C MET A 149 0.55 1.47 -6.02
N PHE A 150 0.82 1.99 -7.22
CA PHE A 150 1.20 3.39 -7.42
C PHE A 150 0.08 4.34 -7.00
N ILE A 151 -1.17 4.10 -7.43
CA ILE A 151 -2.33 4.92 -7.03
C ILE A 151 -2.53 4.87 -5.51
N ALA A 152 -2.42 3.68 -4.90
CA ALA A 152 -2.52 3.52 -3.46
C ALA A 152 -1.43 4.32 -2.72
N ALA A 153 -0.15 4.19 -3.13
CA ALA A 153 0.95 4.92 -2.54
C ALA A 153 0.79 6.45 -2.72
N ALA A 154 0.48 6.90 -3.93
CA ALA A 154 0.25 8.31 -4.23
C ALA A 154 -0.89 8.90 -3.37
N SER A 155 -1.95 8.13 -3.12
CA SER A 155 -3.07 8.56 -2.27
C SER A 155 -2.61 8.89 -0.84
N TYR A 156 -1.85 8.01 -0.20
CA TYR A 156 -1.32 8.28 1.15
C TYR A 156 -0.24 9.36 1.15
N PHE A 157 0.55 9.47 0.08
CA PHE A 157 1.54 10.53 -0.05
C PHE A 157 0.89 11.92 -0.18
N ILE A 158 -0.14 12.04 -1.01
CA ILE A 158 -0.94 13.27 -1.16
C ILE A 158 -1.59 13.63 0.18
N TYR A 159 -2.18 12.65 0.87
CA TYR A 159 -2.77 12.85 2.19
C TYR A 159 -1.73 13.41 3.18
N PHE A 160 -0.52 12.82 3.22
CA PHE A 160 0.57 13.27 4.07
C PHE A 160 1.01 14.71 3.74
N LEU A 161 1.22 15.02 2.46
CA LEU A 161 1.61 16.35 2.02
C LEU A 161 0.55 17.40 2.39
N LYS A 162 -0.73 17.08 2.19
CA LYS A 162 -1.83 18.01 2.47
C LYS A 162 -1.99 18.25 3.97
N THR A 163 -1.93 17.18 4.75
CA THR A 163 -1.93 17.24 6.22
C THR A 163 -0.76 18.08 6.74
N ARG A 164 0.44 17.91 6.17
CA ARG A 164 1.62 18.72 6.51
C ARG A 164 1.50 20.18 6.09
N GLN A 165 0.79 20.47 5.02
CA GLN A 165 0.54 21.85 4.60
C GLN A 165 -0.42 22.56 5.56
N LEU A 166 -1.45 21.87 6.05
CA LEU A 166 -2.51 22.47 6.86
C LEU A 166 -2.20 22.53 8.37
N LEU A 167 -1.29 21.67 8.85
CA LEU A 167 -0.83 21.68 10.26
C LEU A 167 0.41 22.55 10.51
N LYS A 168 0.90 23.25 9.48
CA LYS A 168 1.93 24.29 9.60
C LYS A 168 1.28 25.63 9.86
#